data_AF-A0A433Q398-F1
#
_entry.id   AF-A0A433Q398-F1
#
_cell.length_a   1.000
_cell.length_b   1.000
_cell.length_c   1.000
_cell.angle_alpha   90.00
_cell.angle_beta   90.00
_cell.angle_gamma   90.00
#
_symmetry.space_group_name_H-M   'P 1'
#
loop_
_entity.id
_entity.type
_entity.pdbx_description
1 polymer ?
#
loop_
_entity_poly.entity_id
_entity_poly.type
_entity_poly.pdbx_seq_one_letter_code
_entity_poly.pdbx_strand_id
1 'polypeptide(L)'
;MGILNSDTDLADLCYFNDGLPTDSSIAQSSTEDSVRFLYTDYKKGSEGAQAIERHLSLLIVREYPPPCVNLCYVILLTRDKHIKFLNKGLQHLSRWLVALDASKPWLTYWILHSLELLEYEIPRDIIESIIKLLLLPSIELLHILPRPSRITHTRGVRTISKWQNSDGGFGGGANQISHLAPTYASINTLATLGTDMAYGVIDRDALYRFLMRMKLPDGSFRMHDGGEIDIRGLYCALSVAAMTNLLTPELTENCAQFILR
;
A
#
# COMPACT_ATOMS: atom_id res chain seq x y z
N MET A 1 -20.14 -1.06 13.05
CA MET A 1 -21.19 -0.05 13.32
C MET A 1 -22.29 -0.53 14.28
N GLY A 2 -22.51 -1.83 14.47
CA GLY A 2 -23.48 -2.33 15.47
C GLY A 2 -23.16 -1.98 16.93
N ILE A 3 -21.92 -1.68 17.28
CA ILE A 3 -21.51 -1.43 18.67
C ILE A 3 -21.70 0.03 19.13
N LEU A 4 -21.67 1.00 18.20
CA LEU A 4 -21.72 2.42 18.56
C LEU A 4 -23.15 2.99 18.53
N ASN A 5 -24.05 2.35 17.77
CA ASN A 5 -25.38 2.87 17.46
C ASN A 5 -26.52 1.84 17.72
N SER A 6 -26.27 0.74 18.43
CA SER A 6 -27.31 -0.24 18.77
C SER A 6 -27.37 -0.52 20.28
N ASP A 7 -28.46 -1.15 20.71
CA ASP A 7 -28.71 -1.53 22.10
C ASP A 7 -28.01 -2.85 22.51
N THR A 8 -27.22 -3.47 21.62
CA THR A 8 -26.48 -4.71 21.90
C THR A 8 -25.18 -4.41 22.67
N ASP A 9 -24.96 -5.08 23.80
CA ASP A 9 -23.71 -4.93 24.55
C ASP A 9 -22.55 -5.59 23.78
N LEU A 10 -21.36 -4.98 23.84
CA LEU A 10 -20.13 -5.58 23.34
C LEU A 10 -19.87 -6.96 23.95
N ALA A 11 -20.25 -7.15 25.22
CA ALA A 11 -20.13 -8.44 25.91
C ALA A 11 -20.92 -9.55 25.20
N ASP A 12 -22.08 -9.22 24.60
CA ASP A 12 -22.95 -10.18 23.91
C ASP A 12 -22.41 -10.60 22.54
N LEU A 13 -21.42 -9.87 22.02
CA LEU A 13 -20.75 -10.16 20.75
C LEU A 13 -19.36 -10.78 20.94
N CYS A 14 -18.92 -10.95 22.20
CA CYS A 14 -17.62 -11.53 22.49
C CYS A 14 -17.61 -13.02 22.11
N TYR A 15 -16.43 -13.48 21.68
CA TYR A 15 -16.23 -14.88 21.38
C TYR A 15 -16.46 -15.75 22.63
N PHE A 16 -17.22 -16.84 22.46
CA PHE A 16 -17.43 -17.87 23.48
C PHE A 16 -16.56 -19.08 23.16
N ASN A 17 -15.76 -19.52 24.13
CA ASN A 17 -14.77 -20.58 23.94
C ASN A 17 -15.27 -21.99 24.29
N ASP A 18 -16.57 -22.16 24.55
CA ASP A 18 -17.18 -23.43 24.97
C ASP A 18 -16.57 -24.06 26.24
N GLY A 19 -15.83 -23.27 27.04
CA GLY A 19 -15.06 -23.76 28.17
C GLY A 19 -13.80 -24.56 27.78
N LEU A 20 -13.38 -24.50 26.51
CA LEU A 20 -12.26 -25.24 25.94
C LEU A 20 -11.13 -24.27 25.50
N PRO A 21 -10.22 -23.89 26.41
CA PRO A 21 -9.15 -22.98 26.07
C PRO A 21 -8.14 -23.65 25.11
N THR A 22 -7.92 -22.95 24.00
CA THR A 22 -6.91 -23.20 22.98
C THR A 22 -6.10 -21.93 22.73
N ASP A 23 -4.91 -22.05 22.13
CA ASP A 23 -4.11 -20.88 21.75
C ASP A 23 -4.90 -19.87 20.89
N SER A 24 -5.79 -20.37 20.01
CA SER A 24 -6.68 -19.52 19.20
C SER A 24 -7.67 -18.75 20.07
N SER A 25 -8.35 -19.42 21.00
CA SER A 25 -9.30 -18.77 21.91
C SER A 25 -8.62 -17.75 22.83
N ILE A 26 -7.39 -18.03 23.28
CA ILE A 26 -6.62 -17.15 24.15
C ILE A 26 -6.20 -15.90 23.38
N ALA A 27 -5.69 -16.07 22.15
CA ALA A 27 -5.34 -14.95 21.28
C ALA A 27 -6.56 -14.09 20.92
N GLN A 28 -7.71 -14.72 20.63
CA GLN A 28 -8.97 -14.03 20.34
C GLN A 28 -9.43 -13.21 21.55
N SER A 29 -9.48 -13.83 22.73
CA SER A 29 -9.89 -13.15 23.96
C SER A 29 -8.95 -11.98 24.31
N SER A 30 -7.63 -12.19 24.21
CA SER A 30 -6.66 -11.12 24.45
C SER A 30 -6.80 -9.96 23.46
N THR A 31 -7.12 -10.26 22.20
CA THR A 31 -7.39 -9.26 21.18
C THR A 31 -8.66 -8.47 21.50
N GLU A 32 -9.76 -9.16 21.81
CA GLU A 32 -11.03 -8.51 22.20
C GLU A 32 -10.83 -7.59 23.40
N ASP A 33 -10.09 -8.03 24.42
CA ASP A 33 -9.80 -7.21 25.60
C ASP A 33 -9.00 -5.94 25.24
N SER A 34 -7.96 -6.07 24.39
CA SER A 34 -7.15 -4.93 23.96
C SER A 34 -7.96 -3.90 23.15
N VAL A 35 -8.92 -4.39 22.36
CA VAL A 35 -9.75 -3.56 21.49
C VAL A 35 -10.88 -2.90 22.28
N ARG A 36 -11.48 -3.60 23.25
CA ARG A 36 -12.57 -3.08 24.11
C ARG A 36 -12.16 -1.79 24.82
N PHE A 37 -10.90 -1.69 25.24
CA PHE A 37 -10.38 -0.47 25.86
C PHE A 37 -10.47 0.74 24.91
N LEU A 38 -10.12 0.56 23.62
CA LEU A 38 -10.15 1.64 22.62
C LEU A 38 -11.57 2.13 22.32
N TYR A 39 -12.58 1.26 22.37
CA TYR A 39 -13.97 1.64 22.10
C TYR A 39 -14.64 2.37 23.27
N THR A 40 -14.11 2.22 24.49
CA THR A 40 -14.71 2.81 25.70
C THR A 40 -14.77 4.34 25.60
N ASP A 41 -13.74 4.97 25.05
CA ASP A 41 -13.68 6.42 24.84
C ASP A 41 -14.66 6.92 23.77
N TYR A 42 -15.19 6.04 22.92
CA TYR A 42 -16.20 6.38 21.91
C TYR A 42 -17.62 5.99 22.32
N LYS A 43 -17.79 5.36 23.50
CA LYS A 43 -19.11 5.03 24.04
C LYS A 43 -19.89 6.32 24.33
N LYS A 44 -21.19 6.32 24.01
CA LYS A 44 -22.08 7.45 24.29
C LYS A 44 -21.95 7.90 25.75
N GLY A 45 -21.72 9.19 25.95
CA GLY A 45 -21.61 9.81 27.28
C GLY A 45 -20.22 9.71 27.94
N SER A 46 -19.24 9.03 27.33
CA SER A 46 -17.85 9.05 27.80
C SER A 46 -17.22 10.45 27.67
N GLU A 47 -16.14 10.72 28.40
CA GLU A 47 -15.38 11.98 28.27
C GLU A 47 -14.82 12.16 26.85
N GLY A 48 -14.36 11.08 26.21
CA GLY A 48 -13.85 11.08 24.84
C GLY A 48 -14.92 11.47 23.81
N ALA A 49 -16.11 10.88 23.91
CA ALA A 49 -17.24 11.22 23.03
C ALA A 49 -17.67 12.69 23.21
N GLN A 50 -17.74 13.18 24.44
CA GLN A 50 -18.05 14.58 24.74
C GLN A 50 -16.97 15.56 24.22
N ALA A 51 -15.69 15.15 24.21
CA ALA A 51 -14.62 15.96 23.63
C ALA A 51 -14.73 16.07 22.10
N ILE A 52 -15.11 14.97 21.42
CA ILE A 52 -15.34 14.93 19.97
C ILE A 52 -16.53 15.82 19.60
N GLU A 53 -17.66 15.72 20.30
CA GLU A 53 -18.85 16.55 20.06
C GLU A 53 -18.54 18.05 20.19
N ARG A 54 -17.74 18.43 21.20
CA ARG A 54 -17.27 19.82 21.36
C ARG A 54 -16.40 20.27 20.19
N HIS A 55 -15.48 19.43 19.71
CA HIS A 55 -14.61 19.75 18.58
C HIS A 55 -15.38 19.89 17.26
N LEU A 56 -16.31 18.97 16.98
CA LEU A 56 -17.19 19.02 15.80
C LEU A 56 -18.05 20.28 15.79
N SER A 57 -18.60 20.65 16.95
CA SER A 57 -19.39 21.88 17.10
C SER A 57 -18.58 23.14 16.73
N LEU A 58 -17.27 23.15 16.98
CA LEU A 58 -16.38 24.26 16.60
C LEU A 58 -16.07 24.28 15.09
N LEU A 59 -15.97 23.12 14.45
CA LEU A 59 -15.71 23.00 13.01
C LEU A 59 -16.94 23.40 12.17
N ILE A 60 -18.15 22.98 12.59
CA ILE A 60 -19.42 23.28 11.91
C ILE A 60 -19.73 24.79 11.92
N VAL A 61 -19.21 25.56 12.88
CA VAL A 61 -19.38 27.02 12.91
C VAL A 61 -18.53 27.73 11.84
N ARG A 62 -17.49 27.07 11.30
CA ARG A 62 -16.58 27.67 10.29
C ARG A 62 -16.99 27.41 8.84
N GLU A 63 -17.75 26.35 8.58
CA GLU A 63 -18.29 26.04 7.25
C GLU A 63 -19.81 25.87 7.36
N TYR A 64 -20.58 26.72 6.67
CA TYR A 64 -22.05 26.75 6.57
C TYR A 64 -22.78 25.46 6.99
N PRO A 65 -23.82 25.51 7.85
CA PRO A 65 -24.36 24.31 8.46
C PRO A 65 -25.11 23.47 7.40
N PRO A 66 -24.80 22.17 7.24
CA PRO A 66 -25.71 21.29 6.53
C PRO A 66 -26.95 21.07 7.40
N PRO A 67 -28.15 21.02 6.83
CA PRO A 67 -29.31 20.54 7.56
C PRO A 67 -29.07 19.06 7.89
N CYS A 68 -29.33 18.69 9.14
CA CYS A 68 -29.39 17.31 9.65
C CYS A 68 -28.13 16.43 9.47
N VAL A 69 -27.03 16.77 10.16
CA VAL A 69 -26.06 15.74 10.58
C VAL A 69 -26.38 15.40 12.03
N ASN A 70 -26.76 14.15 12.29
CA ASN A 70 -26.89 13.63 13.65
C ASN A 70 -25.47 13.68 14.26
N LEU A 71 -25.19 14.68 15.11
CA LEU A 71 -23.85 15.02 15.60
C LEU A 71 -23.19 13.92 16.43
N CYS A 72 -23.95 12.90 16.84
CA CYS A 72 -23.42 11.81 17.62
C CYS A 72 -22.63 10.84 16.72
N TYR A 73 -21.39 10.54 17.13
CA TYR A 73 -20.59 9.38 16.70
C TYR A 73 -19.73 9.49 15.42
N VAL A 74 -19.21 10.68 15.08
CA VAL A 74 -18.26 10.78 13.97
C VAL A 74 -16.84 10.41 14.45
N ILE A 75 -16.36 9.22 14.07
CA ILE A 75 -14.93 8.89 14.15
C ILE A 75 -14.21 9.74 13.10
N LEU A 76 -13.31 10.62 13.56
CA LEU A 76 -12.56 11.52 12.69
C LEU A 76 -11.24 10.89 12.25
N LEU A 77 -11.02 10.82 10.94
CA LEU A 77 -9.73 10.44 10.37
C LEU A 77 -8.72 11.57 10.59
N THR A 78 -7.61 11.29 11.29
CA THR A 78 -6.55 12.29 11.55
C THR A 78 -5.62 12.50 10.36
N ARG A 79 -6.17 12.96 9.23
CA ARG A 79 -5.51 13.08 7.93
C ARG A 79 -4.11 13.70 7.99
N ASP A 80 -3.94 14.83 8.68
CA ASP A 80 -2.64 15.52 8.79
C ASP A 80 -1.55 14.69 9.48
N LYS A 81 -1.92 13.90 10.49
CA LYS A 81 -0.97 13.01 11.18
C LYS A 81 -0.50 11.90 10.24
N HIS A 82 -1.41 11.33 9.46
CA HIS A 82 -1.08 10.30 8.46
C HIS A 82 -0.20 10.86 7.35
N ILE A 83 -0.54 12.04 6.79
CA ILE A 83 0.28 12.71 5.77
C ILE A 83 1.70 12.98 6.31
N LYS A 84 1.82 13.50 7.54
CA LYS A 84 3.13 13.75 8.17
C LYS A 84 3.95 12.46 8.32
N PHE A 85 3.32 11.35 8.71
CA PHE A 85 3.97 10.05 8.82
C PHE A 85 4.47 9.55 7.45
N LEU A 86 3.61 9.61 6.43
CA LEU A 86 3.91 9.17 5.07
C LEU A 86 5.04 9.99 4.43
N ASN A 87 5.00 11.32 4.56
CA ASN A 87 6.04 12.22 4.06
C ASN A 87 7.40 11.97 4.73
N LYS A 88 7.42 11.64 6.04
CA LYS A 88 8.67 11.23 6.71
C LYS A 88 9.22 9.94 6.11
N GLY A 89 8.32 8.99 5.82
CA GLY A 89 8.65 7.73 5.14
C GLY A 89 9.33 7.93 3.78
N LEU A 90 8.89 8.91 2.98
CA LEU A 90 9.51 9.23 1.68
C LEU A 90 10.91 9.83 1.78
N GLN A 91 11.25 10.48 2.89
CA GLN A 91 12.53 11.18 3.04
C GLN A 91 13.61 10.27 3.64
N HIS A 92 13.26 9.49 4.65
CA HIS A 92 14.20 8.64 5.36
C HIS A 92 13.52 7.40 5.96
N LEU A 93 14.04 6.23 5.60
CA LEU A 93 13.68 4.97 6.24
C LEU A 93 14.70 4.63 7.32
N SER A 94 14.17 4.13 8.43
CA SER A 94 14.98 3.60 9.51
C SER A 94 15.81 2.41 9.04
N ARG A 95 17.04 2.27 9.58
CA ARG A 95 17.92 1.10 9.36
C ARG A 95 17.25 -0.24 9.69
N TRP A 96 16.26 -0.23 10.58
CA TRP A 96 15.52 -1.43 10.99
C TRP A 96 14.61 -1.99 9.89
N LEU A 97 14.38 -1.23 8.81
CA LEU A 97 13.60 -1.67 7.66
C LEU A 97 14.43 -2.46 6.62
N VAL A 98 15.63 -2.92 6.99
CA VAL A 98 16.45 -3.81 6.13
C VAL A 98 15.72 -5.10 5.74
N ALA A 99 14.81 -5.59 6.58
CA ALA A 99 13.95 -6.73 6.24
C ALA A 99 13.05 -6.46 5.01
N LEU A 100 12.85 -5.19 4.64
CA LEU A 100 12.07 -4.75 3.48
C LEU A 100 12.98 -4.31 2.32
N ASP A 101 14.27 -4.66 2.32
CA ASP A 101 15.19 -4.26 1.24
C ASP A 101 14.80 -4.86 -0.12
N ALA A 102 14.14 -6.02 -0.12
CA ALA A 102 13.53 -6.65 -1.29
C ALA A 102 12.06 -6.24 -1.52
N SER A 103 11.60 -5.16 -0.86
CA SER A 103 10.23 -4.65 -0.93
C SER A 103 10.20 -3.13 -1.04
N LYS A 104 11.25 -2.52 -1.60
CA LYS A 104 11.30 -1.07 -1.86
C LYS A 104 10.19 -0.59 -2.81
N PRO A 105 9.83 -1.34 -3.88
CA PRO A 105 8.63 -1.03 -4.67
C PRO A 105 7.35 -0.99 -3.84
N TRP A 106 7.18 -1.93 -2.90
CA TRP A 106 6.01 -1.95 -2.01
C TRP A 106 5.96 -0.74 -1.09
N LEU A 107 7.08 -0.37 -0.47
CA LEU A 107 7.15 0.84 0.35
C LEU A 107 6.76 2.09 -0.44
N THR A 108 7.23 2.18 -1.69
CA THR A 108 6.89 3.31 -2.55
C THR A 108 5.40 3.32 -2.89
N TYR A 109 4.86 2.18 -3.34
CA TYR A 109 3.44 2.02 -3.66
C TYR A 109 2.55 2.35 -2.45
N TRP A 110 2.79 1.73 -1.29
CA TRP A 110 1.99 1.94 -0.09
C TRP A 110 1.98 3.41 0.32
N ILE A 111 3.13 4.08 0.26
CA ILE A 111 3.19 5.48 0.68
C ILE A 111 2.46 6.38 -0.32
N LEU A 112 2.73 6.25 -1.62
CA LEU A 112 2.11 7.11 -2.63
C LEU A 112 0.61 6.87 -2.74
N HIS A 113 0.18 5.61 -2.73
CA HIS A 113 -1.24 5.27 -2.78
C HIS A 113 -1.98 5.75 -1.51
N SER A 114 -1.34 5.66 -0.33
CA SER A 114 -1.94 6.23 0.89
C SER A 114 -2.07 7.75 0.81
N LEU A 115 -1.09 8.46 0.21
CA LEU A 115 -1.19 9.91 0.00
C LEU A 115 -2.29 10.27 -1.00
N GLU A 116 -2.45 9.47 -2.06
CA GLU A 116 -3.52 9.61 -3.06
C GLU A 116 -4.92 9.40 -2.43
N LEU A 117 -5.10 8.36 -1.60
CA LEU A 117 -6.34 8.12 -0.86
C LEU A 117 -6.65 9.24 0.14
N LEU A 118 -5.61 9.85 0.70
CA LEU A 118 -5.70 11.05 1.53
C LEU A 118 -5.67 12.31 0.68
N GLU A 119 -6.05 12.26 -0.60
CA GLU A 119 -6.13 13.36 -1.59
C GLU A 119 -5.04 14.43 -1.39
N TYR A 120 -3.84 13.99 -1.06
CA TYR A 120 -2.73 14.87 -0.78
C TYR A 120 -2.01 15.12 -2.08
N GLU A 121 -2.10 16.35 -2.57
CA GLU A 121 -1.33 16.76 -3.74
C GLU A 121 0.16 16.64 -3.41
N ILE A 122 0.81 15.67 -4.05
CA ILE A 122 2.23 15.40 -3.84
C ILE A 122 3.02 16.58 -4.42
N PRO A 123 3.71 17.38 -3.58
CA PRO A 123 4.52 18.50 -4.04
C PRO A 123 5.59 18.01 -5.03
N ARG A 124 5.89 18.84 -6.04
CA ARG A 124 6.83 18.47 -7.11
C ARG A 124 8.23 18.10 -6.61
N ASP A 125 8.66 18.66 -5.49
CA ASP A 125 9.91 18.37 -4.78
C ASP A 125 9.89 17.03 -4.01
N ILE A 126 8.71 16.52 -3.64
CA ILE A 126 8.56 15.20 -3.02
C ILE A 126 8.67 14.08 -4.07
N ILE A 127 8.26 14.33 -5.32
CA ILE A 127 8.53 13.44 -6.47
C ILE A 127 10.05 13.22 -6.63
N GLU A 128 10.87 14.22 -6.29
CA GLU A 128 12.33 14.06 -6.26
C GLU A 128 12.86 13.33 -5.02
N SER A 129 12.13 13.36 -3.90
CA SER A 129 12.51 12.71 -2.65
C SER A 129 12.29 11.20 -2.65
N ILE A 130 11.37 10.69 -3.50
CA ILE A 130 11.24 9.25 -3.83
C ILE A 130 12.59 8.66 -4.25
N ILE A 131 13.54 9.45 -4.72
CA ILE A 131 14.89 8.98 -5.06
C ILE A 131 15.74 8.68 -3.85
N LYS A 132 15.64 9.49 -2.80
CA LYS A 132 16.44 9.31 -1.58
C LYS A 132 16.00 8.08 -0.81
N LEU A 133 14.69 7.79 -0.84
CA LEU A 133 14.10 6.57 -0.29
C LEU A 133 14.76 5.29 -0.83
N LEU A 134 15.19 5.33 -2.09
CA LEU A 134 15.55 4.17 -2.89
C LEU A 134 17.05 4.13 -3.25
N LEU A 135 17.79 5.18 -2.87
CA LEU A 135 19.26 5.27 -2.92
C LEU A 135 19.87 5.12 -1.52
N LEU A 136 19.30 4.29 -0.63
CA LEU A 136 20.05 3.85 0.54
C LEU A 136 21.37 3.24 0.02
N PRO A 137 22.52 3.87 0.28
CA PRO A 137 23.78 3.33 -0.18
C PRO A 137 24.08 2.14 0.72
N SER A 138 24.27 0.97 0.13
CA SER A 138 25.18 0.00 0.74
C SER A 138 26.62 0.50 0.71
N ILE A 139 26.98 1.53 -0.08
CA ILE A 139 28.35 2.08 -0.14
C ILE A 139 28.33 3.60 -0.44
N GLU A 140 29.09 4.36 0.34
CA GLU A 140 29.42 5.79 0.17
C GLU A 140 29.94 6.10 -1.24
N LEU A 141 29.11 6.61 -2.16
CA LEU A 141 29.64 7.15 -3.43
C LEU A 141 28.77 8.23 -4.09
N LEU A 142 28.07 9.05 -3.29
CA LEU A 142 27.24 10.15 -3.81
C LEU A 142 27.82 11.57 -3.56
N HIS A 143 29.13 11.70 -3.33
CA HIS A 143 29.75 13.00 -3.02
C HIS A 143 30.38 13.73 -4.24
N ILE A 144 30.29 13.23 -5.47
CA ILE A 144 31.07 13.79 -6.61
C ILE A 144 30.24 14.42 -7.75
N LEU A 145 28.90 14.41 -7.70
CA LEU A 145 28.12 15.03 -8.79
C LEU A 145 27.54 16.41 -8.41
N PRO A 146 27.77 17.47 -9.21
CA PRO A 146 27.19 18.79 -8.96
C PRO A 146 25.67 18.73 -9.02
N ARG A 147 25.00 19.44 -8.09
CA ARG A 147 23.55 19.60 -8.09
C ARG A 147 23.13 20.38 -9.35
N PRO A 148 22.32 19.82 -10.26
CA PRO A 148 21.78 20.61 -11.36
C PRO A 148 20.74 21.60 -10.85
N SER A 149 20.77 22.81 -11.40
CA SER A 149 19.98 23.99 -11.03
C SER A 149 18.55 24.03 -11.62
N ARG A 150 18.03 22.89 -12.11
CA ARG A 150 16.64 22.73 -12.54
C ARG A 150 16.08 21.42 -11.97
N ILE A 151 15.07 21.56 -11.13
CA ILE A 151 14.28 20.47 -10.52
C ILE A 151 13.33 19.95 -11.59
N THR A 152 13.48 18.69 -12.00
CA THR A 152 12.65 18.07 -13.05
C THR A 152 12.06 16.76 -12.54
N HIS A 153 10.76 16.57 -12.81
CA HIS A 153 9.92 15.38 -12.60
C HIS A 153 10.55 14.01 -12.97
N THR A 154 11.70 14.01 -13.64
CA THR A 154 12.54 12.91 -14.16
C THR A 154 13.06 11.86 -13.17
N ARG A 155 12.89 12.08 -11.87
CA ARG A 155 13.93 11.67 -10.93
C ARG A 155 13.47 10.47 -10.08
N GLY A 156 12.24 10.45 -9.52
CA GLY A 156 11.63 9.23 -8.93
C GLY A 156 11.41 8.10 -9.95
N VAL A 157 10.99 8.48 -11.16
CA VAL A 157 10.89 7.61 -12.35
C VAL A 157 12.22 6.91 -12.65
N ARG A 158 13.36 7.63 -12.54
CA ARG A 158 14.70 7.07 -12.72
C ARG A 158 15.09 6.04 -11.66
N THR A 159 14.46 6.03 -10.48
CA THR A 159 14.78 4.99 -9.50
C THR A 159 13.96 3.73 -9.71
N ILE A 160 12.66 3.86 -10.00
CA ILE A 160 11.82 2.72 -10.36
C ILE A 160 12.41 2.02 -11.60
N SER A 161 12.92 2.80 -12.57
CA SER A 161 13.58 2.26 -13.76
C SER A 161 14.85 1.45 -13.43
N LYS A 162 15.50 1.65 -12.28
CA LYS A 162 16.67 0.85 -11.85
C LYS A 162 16.29 -0.51 -11.27
N TRP A 163 15.01 -0.72 -10.96
CA TRP A 163 14.51 -2.00 -10.49
C TRP A 163 13.98 -2.85 -11.62
N GLN A 164 13.73 -2.25 -12.79
CA GLN A 164 13.37 -2.99 -13.99
C GLN A 164 14.59 -3.73 -14.52
N ASN A 165 14.43 -5.02 -14.79
CA ASN A 165 15.49 -5.84 -15.37
C ASN A 165 15.29 -6.00 -16.87
N SER A 166 16.39 -6.22 -17.61
CA SER A 166 16.40 -6.34 -19.07
C SER A 166 15.67 -7.58 -19.59
N ASP A 167 15.50 -8.59 -18.75
CA ASP A 167 14.75 -9.82 -19.03
C ASP A 167 13.26 -9.71 -18.64
N GLY A 168 12.82 -8.51 -18.23
CA GLY A 168 11.44 -8.15 -17.95
C GLY A 168 11.06 -8.17 -16.48
N GLY A 169 10.05 -7.37 -16.12
CA GLY A 169 9.59 -7.22 -14.73
C GLY A 169 10.50 -6.33 -13.87
N PHE A 170 10.12 -6.18 -12.61
CA PHE A 170 10.84 -5.40 -11.61
C PHE A 170 11.25 -6.26 -10.42
N GLY A 171 12.44 -6.00 -9.87
CA GLY A 171 12.92 -6.58 -8.62
C GLY A 171 12.57 -5.76 -7.39
N GLY A 172 12.82 -6.32 -6.21
CA GLY A 172 12.59 -5.68 -4.91
C GLY A 172 13.51 -4.50 -4.59
N GLY A 173 14.53 -4.30 -5.42
CA GLY A 173 15.55 -3.26 -5.36
C GLY A 173 16.50 -3.38 -6.56
N ALA A 174 17.48 -2.48 -6.66
CA ALA A 174 18.45 -2.53 -7.75
C ALA A 174 19.29 -3.81 -7.66
N ASN A 175 19.55 -4.43 -8.82
CA ASN A 175 20.28 -5.70 -8.96
C ASN A 175 19.61 -6.92 -8.30
N GLN A 176 18.33 -6.82 -7.94
CA GLN A 176 17.54 -7.97 -7.50
C GLN A 176 16.76 -8.54 -8.70
N ILE A 177 16.58 -9.86 -8.71
CA ILE A 177 15.84 -10.55 -9.77
C ILE A 177 14.39 -10.04 -9.86
N SER A 178 13.81 -10.15 -11.05
CA SER A 178 12.41 -9.80 -11.28
C SER A 178 11.47 -10.71 -10.52
N HIS A 179 10.41 -10.13 -9.97
CA HIS A 179 9.42 -10.85 -9.18
C HIS A 179 8.06 -10.17 -9.34
N LEU A 180 6.99 -10.97 -9.44
CA LEU A 180 5.63 -10.49 -9.68
C LEU A 180 5.13 -9.49 -8.62
N ALA A 181 5.49 -9.66 -7.34
CA ALA A 181 5.07 -8.74 -6.28
C ALA A 181 5.68 -7.32 -6.44
N PRO A 182 7.01 -7.15 -6.54
CA PRO A 182 7.58 -5.84 -6.82
C PRO A 182 7.25 -5.31 -8.22
N THR A 183 6.96 -6.18 -9.20
CA THR A 183 6.43 -5.76 -10.52
C THR A 183 5.06 -5.11 -10.38
N TYR A 184 4.14 -5.73 -9.64
CA TYR A 184 2.83 -5.17 -9.31
C TYR A 184 2.96 -3.82 -8.60
N ALA A 185 3.78 -3.75 -7.57
CA ALA A 185 3.96 -2.52 -6.80
C ALA A 185 4.60 -1.40 -7.65
N SER A 186 5.57 -1.74 -8.51
CA SER A 186 6.22 -0.75 -9.41
C SER A 186 5.23 -0.20 -10.43
N ILE A 187 4.43 -1.05 -11.07
CA ILE A 187 3.44 -0.61 -12.07
C ILE A 187 2.34 0.24 -11.43
N ASN A 188 1.84 -0.14 -10.25
CA ASN A 188 0.89 0.70 -9.52
C ASN A 188 1.52 2.03 -9.07
N THR A 189 2.78 2.03 -8.64
CA THR A 189 3.50 3.28 -8.32
C THR A 189 3.57 4.21 -9.54
N LEU A 190 3.92 3.68 -10.71
CA LEU A 190 3.96 4.46 -11.96
C LEU A 190 2.56 4.94 -12.38
N ALA A 191 1.52 4.12 -12.14
CA ALA A 191 0.12 4.47 -12.36
C ALA A 191 -0.32 5.65 -11.48
N THR A 192 -0.07 5.58 -10.16
CA THR A 192 -0.36 6.66 -9.21
C THR A 192 0.40 7.95 -9.54
N LEU A 193 1.63 7.85 -10.09
CA LEU A 193 2.34 9.03 -10.56
C LEU A 193 1.67 9.70 -11.77
N GLY A 194 0.98 8.95 -12.62
CA GLY A 194 0.04 9.51 -13.60
C GLY A 194 0.64 10.37 -14.71
N THR A 195 1.92 10.18 -15.06
CA THR A 195 2.61 11.02 -16.08
C THR A 195 3.14 10.19 -17.24
N ASP A 196 3.20 10.79 -18.44
CA ASP A 196 3.77 10.15 -19.63
C ASP A 196 5.21 9.65 -19.41
N MET A 197 5.99 10.38 -18.61
CA MET A 197 7.35 9.94 -18.24
C MET A 197 7.34 8.70 -17.35
N ALA A 198 6.40 8.58 -16.42
CA ALA A 198 6.27 7.38 -15.58
C ALA A 198 5.86 6.18 -16.44
N TYR A 199 4.90 6.37 -17.35
CA TYR A 199 4.46 5.31 -18.26
C TYR A 199 5.55 4.89 -19.24
N GLY A 200 6.32 5.85 -19.77
CA GLY A 200 7.40 5.61 -20.72
C GLY A 200 8.59 4.81 -20.17
N VAL A 201 8.64 4.53 -18.87
CA VAL A 201 9.65 3.63 -18.29
C VAL A 201 9.33 2.16 -18.51
N ILE A 202 8.08 1.78 -18.67
CA ILE A 202 7.66 0.38 -18.71
C ILE A 202 8.10 -0.23 -20.04
N ASP A 203 9.05 -1.16 -20.00
CA ASP A 203 9.39 -2.01 -21.14
C ASP A 203 8.31 -3.10 -21.26
N ARG A 204 7.29 -2.82 -22.07
CA ARG A 204 6.11 -3.70 -22.23
C ARG A 204 6.47 -5.05 -22.87
N ASP A 205 7.43 -5.07 -23.78
CA ASP A 205 7.84 -6.29 -24.48
C ASP A 205 8.64 -7.21 -23.54
N ALA A 206 9.55 -6.64 -22.74
CA ALA A 206 10.24 -7.38 -21.69
C ALA A 206 9.25 -7.84 -20.61
N LEU A 207 8.32 -6.98 -20.19
CA LEU A 207 7.29 -7.33 -19.22
C LEU A 207 6.45 -8.52 -19.69
N TYR A 208 5.93 -8.51 -20.93
CA TYR A 208 5.15 -9.64 -21.45
C TYR A 208 5.95 -10.95 -21.46
N ARG A 209 7.22 -10.90 -21.89
CA ARG A 209 8.12 -12.08 -21.85
C ARG A 209 8.31 -12.60 -20.42
N PHE A 210 8.46 -11.72 -19.44
CA PHE A 210 8.53 -12.10 -18.04
C PHE A 210 7.22 -12.74 -17.55
N LEU A 211 6.07 -12.16 -17.85
CA LEU A 211 4.77 -12.72 -17.46
C LEU A 211 4.54 -14.11 -18.06
N MET A 212 4.86 -14.29 -19.34
CA MET A 212 4.79 -15.59 -20.02
C MET A 212 5.77 -16.60 -19.44
N ARG A 213 6.96 -16.16 -19.00
CA ARG A 213 7.93 -17.02 -18.31
C ARG A 213 7.44 -17.48 -16.93
N MET A 214 6.65 -16.66 -16.26
CA MET A 214 6.05 -16.99 -14.95
C MET A 214 4.79 -17.85 -15.08
N LYS A 215 4.11 -17.82 -16.23
CA LYS A 215 2.90 -18.60 -16.49
C LYS A 215 3.19 -20.10 -16.50
N LEU A 216 2.32 -20.90 -15.88
CA LEU A 216 2.34 -22.36 -15.93
C LEU A 216 1.16 -22.96 -16.70
N PRO A 217 1.28 -24.22 -17.19
CA PRO A 217 0.24 -24.85 -18.00
C PRO A 217 -1.13 -25.00 -17.30
N ASP A 218 -1.14 -25.10 -15.97
CA ASP A 218 -2.36 -25.24 -15.19
C ASP A 218 -3.11 -23.91 -14.95
N GLY A 219 -2.59 -22.80 -15.47
CA GLY A 219 -3.15 -21.45 -15.33
C GLY A 219 -2.58 -20.64 -14.17
N SER A 220 -1.78 -21.26 -13.30
CA SER A 220 -1.09 -20.59 -12.21
C SER A 220 0.12 -19.78 -12.70
N PHE A 221 0.68 -18.96 -11.79
CA PHE A 221 1.89 -18.19 -12.04
C PHE A 221 2.88 -18.38 -10.90
N ARG A 222 4.16 -18.53 -11.25
CA ARG A 222 5.28 -18.48 -10.31
C ARG A 222 5.56 -17.04 -9.92
N MET A 223 5.97 -16.80 -8.68
CA MET A 223 6.28 -15.44 -8.23
C MET A 223 7.55 -14.85 -8.85
N HIS A 224 8.54 -15.68 -9.15
CA HIS A 224 9.78 -15.35 -9.85
C HIS A 224 10.43 -16.65 -10.38
N ASP A 225 11.54 -16.56 -11.10
CA ASP A 225 12.31 -17.73 -11.53
C ASP A 225 12.72 -18.58 -10.32
N GLY A 226 12.28 -19.84 -10.27
CA GLY A 226 12.51 -20.74 -9.14
C GLY A 226 11.60 -20.51 -7.92
N GLY A 227 10.73 -19.49 -7.94
CA GLY A 227 9.87 -19.12 -6.83
C GLY A 227 8.64 -20.00 -6.63
N GLU A 228 7.88 -19.67 -5.58
CA GLU A 228 6.64 -20.30 -5.19
C GLU A 228 5.49 -20.03 -6.16
N ILE A 229 4.43 -20.82 -6.03
CA ILE A 229 3.20 -20.70 -6.82
C ILE A 229 2.05 -20.58 -5.83
N ASP A 230 1.31 -19.49 -5.93
CA ASP A 230 0.06 -19.27 -5.23
C ASP A 230 -0.75 -18.17 -5.93
N ILE A 231 -1.93 -17.87 -5.39
CA ILE A 231 -2.89 -16.95 -5.99
C ILE A 231 -2.33 -15.51 -6.17
N ARG A 232 -1.33 -15.10 -5.37
CA ARG A 232 -0.72 -13.77 -5.48
C ARG A 232 -0.01 -13.61 -6.81
N GLY A 233 0.63 -14.66 -7.31
CA GLY A 233 1.30 -14.65 -8.60
C GLY A 233 0.32 -14.34 -9.72
N LEU A 234 -0.80 -15.07 -9.74
CA LEU A 234 -1.85 -14.87 -10.72
C LEU A 234 -2.43 -13.45 -10.65
N TYR A 235 -2.77 -12.97 -9.45
CA TYR A 235 -3.30 -11.61 -9.27
C TYR A 235 -2.31 -10.55 -9.76
N CYS A 236 -1.04 -10.63 -9.33
CA CYS A 236 -0.01 -9.67 -9.73
C CYS A 236 0.19 -9.68 -11.25
N ALA A 237 0.29 -10.85 -11.88
CA ALA A 237 0.50 -10.99 -13.32
C ALA A 237 -0.66 -10.42 -14.14
N LEU A 238 -1.90 -10.81 -13.81
CA LEU A 238 -3.08 -10.36 -14.57
C LEU A 238 -3.38 -8.88 -14.31
N SER A 239 -3.16 -8.37 -13.10
CA SER A 239 -3.32 -6.95 -12.79
C SER A 239 -2.39 -6.10 -13.65
N VAL A 240 -1.08 -6.40 -13.67
CA VAL A 240 -0.15 -5.60 -14.46
C VAL A 240 -0.35 -5.79 -15.95
N ALA A 241 -0.73 -6.99 -16.40
CA ALA A 241 -1.07 -7.23 -17.80
C ALA A 241 -2.28 -6.40 -18.23
N ALA A 242 -3.33 -6.33 -17.41
CA ALA A 242 -4.51 -5.51 -17.70
C ALA A 242 -4.14 -4.02 -17.77
N MET A 243 -3.44 -3.50 -16.76
CA MET A 243 -3.05 -2.09 -16.69
C MET A 243 -2.13 -1.65 -17.84
N THR A 244 -1.29 -2.55 -18.34
CA THR A 244 -0.34 -2.27 -19.42
C THR A 244 -0.81 -2.76 -20.79
N ASN A 245 -2.08 -3.17 -20.90
CA ASN A 245 -2.69 -3.67 -22.13
C ASN A 245 -1.89 -4.83 -22.77
N LEU A 246 -1.61 -5.86 -21.98
CA LEU A 246 -0.84 -7.06 -22.32
C LEU A 246 -1.62 -8.36 -22.09
N LEU A 247 -2.94 -8.28 -21.83
CA LEU A 247 -3.77 -9.47 -21.76
C LEU A 247 -3.90 -10.12 -23.14
N THR A 248 -3.59 -11.41 -23.21
CA THR A 248 -3.73 -12.24 -24.42
C THR A 248 -4.46 -13.54 -24.06
N PRO A 249 -5.11 -14.21 -25.03
CA PRO A 249 -5.74 -15.51 -24.79
C PRO A 249 -4.77 -16.50 -24.16
N GLU A 250 -3.54 -16.56 -24.68
CA GLU A 250 -2.46 -17.41 -24.16
C GLU A 250 -2.12 -17.05 -22.71
N LEU A 251 -1.89 -15.78 -22.39
CA LEU A 251 -1.55 -15.38 -21.01
C LEU A 251 -2.65 -15.76 -20.02
N THR A 252 -3.92 -15.65 -20.43
CA THR A 252 -5.10 -15.93 -19.58
C THR A 252 -5.57 -17.38 -19.57
N GLU A 253 -4.96 -18.25 -20.38
CA GLU A 253 -5.37 -19.64 -20.52
C GLU A 253 -5.34 -20.37 -19.17
N ASN A 254 -6.40 -21.11 -18.84
CA ASN A 254 -6.56 -21.88 -17.60
C ASN A 254 -6.55 -21.08 -16.29
N CYS A 255 -6.38 -19.75 -16.32
CA CYS A 255 -6.30 -18.93 -15.10
C CYS A 255 -7.58 -19.02 -14.25
N ALA A 256 -8.75 -18.98 -14.87
CA ALA A 256 -10.02 -19.11 -14.15
C ALA A 256 -10.16 -20.49 -13.50
N GLN A 257 -9.73 -21.55 -14.19
CA GLN A 257 -9.76 -22.92 -13.68
C GLN A 257 -8.82 -23.09 -12.49
N PHE A 258 -7.66 -22.42 -12.48
CA PHE A 258 -6.77 -22.41 -11.32
C PHE A 258 -7.43 -21.75 -10.11
N ILE A 259 -8.13 -20.62 -10.30
CA ILE A 259 -8.82 -19.89 -9.21
C ILE A 259 -9.94 -20.73 -8.57
N LEU A 260 -10.61 -21.58 -9.35
CA LEU A 260 -11.74 -22.38 -8.90
C LEU A 260 -11.35 -23.65 -8.12
N ARG A 261 -10.07 -24.01 -8.08
CA ARG A 261 -9.56 -25.18 -7.34
C ARG A 261 -9.31 -24.85 -5.88
#